data_AF-A0A661SUM1-F1
#
_entry.id   AF-A0A661SUM1-F1
#
_cell.length_a   1.000
_cell.length_b   1.000
_cell.length_c   1.000
_cell.angle_alpha   90.00
_cell.angle_beta   90.00
_cell.angle_gamma   90.00
#
_symmetry.space_group_name_H-M   'P 1'
#
loop_
_entity.id
_entity.type
_entity.pdbx_description
1 polymer ?
#
loop_
_entity_poly.entity_id
_entity_poly.type
_entity_poly.pdbx_seq_one_letter_code
_entity_poly.pdbx_strand_id
1 'polypeptide(L)'
;MQWTKEADKAISRVPFFVRKRVRKRVEEEARSAGAKEVLLDHVRSSQQKFLGNMESEVRGYRIENCFSPGGCPNRAVEDNDLVNRLEKLASGKNLKAFLKKKVSGPLKIHHEFRMVVSDCPNACSRPQIVDVGIIGAWKPRLTDETCSDCGACLESCKEGAVRLAESVPIIDEDRCLFCGQCIQACPTGTIS
;
A
#
# COMPACT_ATOMS: atom_id res chain seq x y z
N MET A 1 14.83 23.86 -23.32
CA MET A 1 16.07 24.67 -23.52
C MET A 1 16.95 23.96 -24.54
N GLN A 2 17.98 24.58 -25.09
CA GLN A 2 18.96 23.83 -25.89
C GLN A 2 19.88 23.02 -24.96
N TRP A 3 20.24 21.81 -25.37
CA TRP A 3 21.09 20.90 -24.61
C TRP A 3 22.38 20.66 -25.40
N THR A 4 23.52 20.68 -24.69
CA THR A 4 24.80 20.27 -25.27
C THR A 4 24.79 18.77 -25.59
N LYS A 5 25.62 18.36 -26.55
CA LYS A 5 25.73 16.94 -26.94
C LYS A 5 26.17 16.07 -25.76
N GLU A 6 27.05 16.57 -24.88
CA GLU A 6 27.46 15.84 -23.69
C GLU A 6 26.32 15.70 -22.67
N ALA A 7 25.53 16.75 -22.44
CA ALA A 7 24.40 16.71 -21.50
C ALA A 7 23.30 15.76 -21.98
N ASP A 8 23.01 15.74 -23.28
CA ASP A 8 21.98 14.85 -23.84
C ASP A 8 22.42 13.38 -23.81
N LYS A 9 23.71 13.12 -24.06
CA LYS A 9 24.32 11.78 -23.90
C LYS A 9 24.31 11.31 -22.44
N ALA A 10 24.44 12.21 -21.46
CA ALA A 10 24.33 11.84 -20.05
C ALA A 10 22.90 11.44 -19.67
N ILE A 11 21.89 12.17 -20.13
CA ILE A 11 20.47 11.87 -19.89
C ILE A 11 20.00 10.60 -20.59
N SER A 12 20.59 10.21 -21.71
CA SER A 12 20.21 8.98 -22.41
C SER A 12 20.42 7.70 -21.58
N ARG A 13 21.26 7.76 -20.55
CA ARG A 13 21.47 6.66 -19.58
C ARG A 13 20.36 6.57 -18.52
N VAL A 14 19.55 7.61 -18.36
CA VAL A 14 18.40 7.61 -17.45
C VAL A 14 17.27 6.77 -18.06
N PRO A 15 16.60 5.90 -17.30
CA PRO A 15 15.49 5.09 -17.80
C PRO A 15 14.41 5.93 -18.48
N PHE A 16 13.91 5.48 -19.63
CA PHE A 16 13.07 6.29 -20.51
C PHE A 16 11.80 6.81 -19.81
N PHE A 17 11.22 6.02 -18.89
CA PHE A 17 9.98 6.34 -18.17
C PHE A 17 10.12 7.49 -17.15
N VAL A 18 11.33 7.78 -16.65
CA VAL A 18 11.60 8.95 -15.78
C VAL A 18 12.31 10.09 -16.51
N ARG A 19 12.83 9.84 -17.72
CA ARG A 19 13.68 10.79 -18.47
C ARG A 19 13.02 12.15 -18.71
N LYS A 20 11.71 12.19 -18.98
CA LYS A 20 10.95 13.44 -19.16
C LYS A 20 10.95 14.29 -17.89
N ARG A 21 10.74 13.65 -16.73
CA ARG A 21 10.73 14.32 -15.41
C ARG A 21 12.13 14.81 -15.04
N VAL A 22 13.17 14.00 -15.30
CA VAL A 22 14.57 14.39 -15.05
C VAL A 22 14.97 15.56 -15.94
N ARG A 23 14.68 15.53 -17.25
CA ARG A 23 14.96 16.66 -18.16
C ARG A 23 14.33 17.96 -17.67
N LYS A 24 13.06 17.93 -17.28
CA LYS A 24 12.36 19.12 -16.76
C LYS A 24 13.08 19.72 -15.55
N ARG A 25 13.49 18.88 -14.60
CA ARG A 25 14.20 19.32 -13.38
C ARG A 25 15.58 19.93 -13.71
N VAL A 26 16.35 19.32 -14.61
CA VAL A 26 17.65 19.88 -15.03
C VAL A 26 17.48 21.23 -15.75
N GLU A 27 16.46 21.37 -16.60
CA GLU A 27 16.18 22.63 -17.29
C GLU A 27 15.75 23.74 -16.31
N GLU A 28 14.94 23.42 -15.31
CA GLU A 28 14.57 24.36 -14.24
C GLU A 28 15.83 24.84 -13.49
N GLU A 29 16.73 23.93 -13.14
CA GLU A 29 17.97 24.25 -12.43
C GLU A 29 18.93 25.10 -13.29
N ALA A 30 19.11 24.76 -14.56
CA ALA A 30 19.90 25.54 -15.51
C ALA A 30 19.32 26.96 -15.67
N ARG A 31 17.99 27.08 -15.75
CA ARG A 31 17.31 28.38 -15.83
C ARG A 31 17.50 29.20 -14.56
N SER A 32 17.39 28.58 -13.39
CA SER A 32 17.64 29.24 -12.09
C SER A 32 19.09 29.70 -11.95
N ALA A 33 20.04 29.02 -12.59
CA ALA A 33 21.44 29.46 -12.69
C ALA A 33 21.68 30.53 -13.77
N GLY A 34 20.64 31.01 -14.46
CA GLY A 34 20.74 32.01 -15.53
C GLY A 34 21.33 31.46 -16.84
N ALA A 35 21.46 30.14 -16.98
CA ALA A 35 22.03 29.54 -18.18
C ALA A 35 21.02 29.55 -19.35
N LYS A 36 21.52 29.84 -20.56
CA LYS A 36 20.73 29.80 -21.81
C LYS A 36 20.66 28.40 -22.41
N GLU A 37 21.59 27.53 -22.05
CA GLU A 37 21.69 26.15 -22.49
C GLU A 37 21.99 25.19 -21.32
N VAL A 38 21.67 23.92 -21.50
CA VAL A 38 21.93 22.87 -20.53
C VAL A 38 23.30 22.24 -20.80
N LEU A 39 24.23 22.53 -19.90
CA LEU A 39 25.58 21.95 -19.84
C LEU A 39 25.59 20.65 -19.05
N LEU A 40 26.65 19.86 -19.24
CA LEU A 40 26.87 18.61 -18.50
C LEU A 40 26.90 18.82 -16.98
N ASP A 41 27.44 19.96 -16.52
CA ASP A 41 27.52 20.28 -15.10
C ASP A 41 26.15 20.52 -14.46
N HIS A 42 25.17 21.03 -15.21
CA HIS A 42 23.79 21.11 -14.72
C HIS A 42 23.19 19.71 -14.51
N VAL A 43 23.48 18.76 -15.41
CA VAL A 43 23.03 17.37 -15.27
C VAL A 43 23.67 16.73 -14.04
N ARG A 44 24.99 16.90 -13.86
CA ARG A 44 25.75 16.36 -12.72
C ARG A 44 25.30 16.99 -11.40
N SER A 45 25.17 18.31 -11.34
CA SER A 45 24.64 19.04 -10.17
C SER A 45 23.25 18.55 -9.79
N SER A 46 22.34 18.44 -10.77
CA SER A 46 20.97 17.99 -10.52
C SER A 46 20.93 16.53 -10.05
N GLN A 47 21.76 15.66 -10.64
CA GLN A 47 21.90 14.28 -10.21
C GLN A 47 22.46 14.18 -8.79
N GLN A 48 23.49 14.96 -8.46
CA GLN A 48 24.12 14.98 -7.14
C GLN A 48 23.17 15.56 -6.08
N LYS A 49 22.41 16.60 -6.39
CA LYS A 49 21.35 17.14 -5.52
C LYS A 49 20.21 16.16 -5.34
N PHE A 50 19.80 15.43 -6.37
CA PHE A 50 18.76 14.41 -6.25
C PHE A 50 19.22 13.24 -5.36
N LEU A 51 20.46 12.77 -5.54
CA LEU A 51 21.05 11.73 -4.70
C LEU A 51 21.30 12.22 -3.26
N GLY A 52 21.69 13.49 -3.10
CA GLY A 52 21.96 14.12 -1.80
C GLY A 52 20.69 14.50 -1.03
N ASN A 53 19.60 14.84 -1.71
CA ASN A 53 18.32 15.17 -1.10
C ASN A 53 17.42 13.94 -0.87
N MET A 54 17.85 12.73 -1.23
CA MET A 54 17.02 11.54 -1.01
C MET A 54 16.73 11.29 0.48
N GLU A 55 17.66 11.68 1.37
CA GLU A 55 17.46 11.64 2.82
C GLU A 55 16.44 12.68 3.33
N SER A 56 16.27 13.81 2.63
CA SER A 56 15.28 14.82 3.03
C SER A 56 13.85 14.35 2.74
N GLU A 57 13.67 13.49 1.73
CA GLU A 57 12.39 12.86 1.40
C GLU A 57 11.98 11.74 2.38
N VAL A 58 12.92 11.19 3.15
CA VAL A 58 12.63 10.15 4.15
C VAL A 58 11.90 10.76 5.35
N ARG A 59 10.66 10.32 5.59
CA ARG A 59 9.84 10.75 6.75
C ARG A 59 10.13 9.93 8.00
N GLY A 60 10.65 8.72 7.81
CA GLY A 60 10.96 7.74 8.85
C GLY A 60 9.93 6.61 8.93
N TYR A 61 8.74 6.83 8.39
CA TYR A 61 7.73 5.78 8.21
C TYR A 61 6.83 6.09 7.01
N ARG A 62 6.09 5.08 6.56
CA ARG A 62 5.06 5.18 5.53
C ARG A 62 3.89 4.29 5.85
N ILE A 63 2.68 4.82 5.73
CA ILE A 63 1.43 4.06 5.88
C ILE A 63 0.68 4.12 4.56
N GLU A 64 0.28 2.96 4.06
CA GLU A 64 -0.52 2.82 2.84
C GLU A 64 -1.80 2.06 3.16
N ASN A 65 -2.87 2.34 2.42
CA ASN A 65 -4.13 1.59 2.48
C ASN A 65 -4.51 1.12 1.07
N CYS A 66 -5.31 0.05 0.99
CA CYS A 66 -6.00 -0.38 -0.22
C CYS A 66 -7.07 0.65 -0.67
N PHE A 67 -7.81 0.32 -1.73
CA PHE A 67 -8.82 1.19 -2.37
C PHE A 67 -10.03 1.56 -1.50
N SER A 68 -10.03 1.20 -0.22
CA SER A 68 -11.15 1.26 0.72
C SER A 68 -11.87 2.61 0.86
N PRO A 69 -11.18 3.78 0.88
CA PRO A 69 -11.87 5.07 0.88
C PRO A 69 -12.76 5.29 -0.35
N GLY A 70 -12.53 4.53 -1.42
CA GLY A 70 -13.29 4.58 -2.68
C GLY A 70 -14.45 3.57 -2.79
N GLY A 71 -14.77 2.82 -1.73
CA GLY A 71 -15.94 1.92 -1.71
C GLY A 71 -15.74 0.59 -2.45
N CYS A 72 -14.74 -0.20 -2.06
CA CYS A 72 -14.53 -1.53 -2.62
C CYS A 72 -15.64 -2.51 -2.19
N PRO A 73 -16.28 -3.27 -3.10
CA PRO A 73 -17.36 -4.19 -2.75
C PRO A 73 -16.89 -5.44 -2.00
N ASN A 74 -15.59 -5.76 -2.02
CA ASN A 74 -15.03 -6.91 -1.30
C ASN A 74 -14.58 -6.55 0.12
N ARG A 75 -14.89 -5.33 0.58
CA ARG A 75 -14.49 -4.85 1.90
C ARG A 75 -15.11 -5.75 2.96
N ALA A 76 -14.25 -6.31 3.82
CA ALA A 76 -14.70 -7.14 4.91
C ALA A 76 -14.92 -6.24 6.14
N VAL A 77 -13.94 -5.42 6.51
CA VAL A 77 -14.00 -4.55 7.70
C VAL A 77 -14.22 -3.09 7.30
N GLU A 78 -15.20 -2.42 7.90
CA GLU A 78 -15.54 -1.02 7.63
C GLU A 78 -14.97 -0.03 8.67
N ASP A 79 -13.64 -0.04 8.87
CA ASP A 79 -12.97 0.96 9.71
C ASP A 79 -12.27 2.02 8.86
N ASN A 80 -12.92 3.17 8.70
CA ASN A 80 -12.38 4.30 7.93
C ASN A 80 -11.34 5.14 8.71
N ASP A 81 -11.15 4.91 10.01
CA ASP A 81 -10.31 5.75 10.87
C ASP A 81 -9.02 5.06 11.34
N LEU A 82 -8.90 3.74 11.18
CA LEU A 82 -7.70 2.99 11.56
C LEU A 82 -6.40 3.62 11.01
N VAL A 83 -6.39 4.02 9.75
CA VAL A 83 -5.22 4.65 9.12
C VAL A 83 -4.86 5.96 9.82
N ASN A 84 -5.85 6.80 10.16
CA ASN A 84 -5.62 8.06 10.88
C ASN A 84 -5.07 7.81 12.29
N ARG A 85 -5.58 6.77 12.98
CA ARG A 85 -5.08 6.37 14.31
C ARG A 85 -3.65 5.88 14.23
N LEU A 86 -3.30 5.11 13.20
CA LEU A 86 -1.92 4.66 12.95
C LEU A 86 -1.00 5.84 12.60
N GLU A 87 -1.45 6.78 11.78
CA GLU A 87 -0.71 8.02 11.46
C GLU A 87 -0.45 8.85 12.72
N LYS A 88 -1.47 9.03 13.58
CA LYS A 88 -1.33 9.73 14.86
C LYS A 88 -0.35 9.00 15.80
N LEU A 89 -0.40 7.66 15.83
CA LEU A 89 0.54 6.86 16.61
C LEU A 89 1.97 7.01 16.09
N ALA A 90 2.18 6.88 14.78
CA ALA A 90 3.48 6.89 14.14
C ALA A 90 4.15 8.27 14.17
N SER A 91 3.39 9.34 13.94
CA SER A 91 3.89 10.72 14.05
C SER A 91 4.36 11.08 15.46
N GLY A 92 3.76 10.48 16.49
CA GLY A 92 4.23 10.57 17.88
C GLY A 92 5.51 9.80 18.17
N LYS A 93 6.02 8.99 17.23
CA LYS A 93 7.28 8.26 17.35
C LYS A 93 8.34 8.94 16.49
N ASN A 94 9.46 9.32 17.09
CA ASN A 94 10.58 9.95 16.39
C ASN A 94 11.38 8.93 15.55
N LEU A 95 10.71 8.25 14.62
CA LEU A 95 11.23 7.12 13.85
C LEU A 95 12.38 7.55 12.93
N LYS A 96 12.33 8.74 12.34
CA LYS A 96 13.44 9.26 11.53
C LYS A 96 14.73 9.37 12.34
N ALA A 97 14.68 9.96 13.54
CA ALA A 97 15.86 10.05 14.40
C ALA A 97 16.34 8.68 14.87
N PHE A 98 15.41 7.77 15.17
CA PHE A 98 15.75 6.38 15.49
C PHE A 98 16.52 5.70 14.35
N LEU A 99 16.03 5.79 13.12
CA LEU A 99 16.68 5.21 11.93
C LEU A 99 18.07 5.81 11.71
N LYS A 100 18.25 7.14 11.86
CA LYS A 100 19.57 7.79 11.75
C LYS A 100 20.61 7.25 12.72
N LYS A 101 20.19 6.81 13.91
CA LYS A 101 21.11 6.21 14.90
C LYS A 101 21.50 4.77 14.55
N LYS A 102 20.73 4.10 13.69
CA LYS A 102 20.89 2.67 13.36
C LYS A 102 21.52 2.44 12.00
N VAL A 103 21.24 3.30 11.04
CA VAL A 103 21.73 3.19 9.66
C VAL A 103 23.03 3.97 9.51
N SER A 104 24.05 3.32 8.96
CA SER A 104 25.29 3.99 8.57
C SER A 104 25.10 4.78 7.27
N GLY A 105 25.38 6.07 7.29
CA GLY A 105 25.26 6.94 6.11
C GLY A 105 23.86 7.54 5.93
N PRO A 106 23.58 8.15 4.76
CA PRO A 106 22.34 8.86 4.51
C PRO A 106 21.15 7.90 4.44
N LEU A 107 20.02 8.30 5.04
CA LEU A 107 18.80 7.52 4.93
C LEU A 107 18.29 7.49 3.49
N LYS A 108 17.76 6.32 3.12
CA LYS A 108 17.11 6.04 1.84
C LYS A 108 15.71 5.51 2.08
N ILE A 109 14.84 5.59 1.08
CA ILE A 109 13.42 5.22 1.17
C ILE A 109 13.19 3.79 1.68
N HIS A 110 14.05 2.83 1.31
CA HIS A 110 13.92 1.44 1.79
C HIS A 110 14.22 1.24 3.27
N HIS A 111 14.71 2.27 3.98
CA HIS A 111 14.86 2.24 5.44
C HIS A 111 13.61 2.73 6.16
N GLU A 112 12.61 3.30 5.46
CA GLU A 112 11.37 3.70 6.11
C GLU A 112 10.67 2.49 6.70
N PHE A 113 10.15 2.65 7.93
CA PHE A 113 9.25 1.68 8.51
C PHE A 113 7.91 1.70 7.77
N ARG A 114 7.46 0.57 7.24
CA ARG A 114 6.29 0.49 6.37
C ARG A 114 5.15 -0.26 7.04
N MET A 115 3.99 0.38 7.05
CA MET A 115 2.73 -0.22 7.46
C MET A 115 1.76 -0.21 6.30
N VAL A 116 0.99 -1.29 6.17
CA VAL A 116 -0.06 -1.40 5.15
C VAL A 116 -1.33 -1.93 5.78
N VAL A 117 -2.45 -1.29 5.48
CA VAL A 117 -3.79 -1.75 5.83
C VAL A 117 -4.49 -2.30 4.58
N SER A 118 -5.17 -3.42 4.74
CA SER A 118 -6.12 -3.99 3.78
C SER A 118 -7.40 -4.32 4.52
N ASP A 119 -8.55 -3.82 4.07
CA ASP A 119 -9.83 -4.06 4.75
C ASP A 119 -10.44 -5.45 4.48
N CYS A 120 -9.80 -6.27 3.64
CA CYS A 120 -10.24 -7.64 3.37
C CYS A 120 -9.08 -8.59 3.09
N PRO A 121 -9.33 -9.92 3.14
CA PRO A 121 -8.33 -10.96 2.90
C PRO A 121 -7.73 -10.97 1.49
N ASN A 122 -8.36 -10.31 0.50
CA ASN A 122 -7.79 -10.17 -0.85
C ASN A 122 -6.44 -9.44 -0.85
N ALA A 123 -6.18 -8.62 0.17
CA ALA A 123 -4.86 -8.07 0.44
C ALA A 123 -4.19 -7.34 -0.76
N CYS A 124 -4.99 -6.63 -1.57
CA CYS A 124 -4.53 -5.99 -2.81
C CYS A 124 -3.37 -5.00 -2.61
N SER A 125 -3.26 -4.40 -1.43
CA SER A 125 -2.18 -3.47 -1.03
C SER A 125 -0.86 -4.17 -0.67
N ARG A 126 -0.81 -5.51 -0.75
CA ARG A 126 0.36 -6.36 -0.44
C ARG A 126 0.89 -6.18 0.99
N PRO A 127 0.04 -6.28 2.03
CA PRO A 127 0.44 -6.18 3.43
C PRO A 127 1.47 -7.23 3.89
N GLN A 128 1.67 -8.31 3.14
CA GLN A 128 2.59 -9.40 3.51
C GLN A 128 4.08 -9.06 3.28
N ILE A 129 4.38 -8.01 2.51
CA ILE A 129 5.75 -7.65 2.11
C ILE A 129 6.21 -6.32 2.72
N VAL A 130 5.64 -5.94 3.85
CA VAL A 130 5.99 -4.74 4.64
C VAL A 130 6.26 -5.12 6.09
N ASP A 131 6.78 -4.19 6.89
CA ASP A 131 7.16 -4.45 8.29
C ASP A 131 5.93 -4.81 9.15
N VAL A 132 4.81 -4.11 8.94
CA VAL A 132 3.53 -4.43 9.60
C VAL A 132 2.39 -4.38 8.60
N GLY A 133 1.84 -5.55 8.30
CA GLY A 133 0.62 -5.71 7.52
C GLY A 133 -0.59 -5.93 8.42
N ILE A 134 -1.68 -5.19 8.17
CA ILE A 134 -2.96 -5.38 8.83
C ILE A 134 -3.98 -5.80 7.77
N ILE A 135 -4.63 -6.95 8.00
CA ILE A 135 -5.63 -7.52 7.10
C ILE A 135 -6.95 -7.66 7.86
N GLY A 136 -7.98 -6.98 7.40
CA GLY A 136 -9.35 -7.14 7.87
C GLY A 136 -9.92 -8.48 7.42
N ALA A 137 -10.61 -9.17 8.32
CA ALA A 137 -11.16 -10.50 8.11
C ALA A 137 -12.35 -10.73 9.06
N TRP A 138 -13.22 -11.67 8.70
CA TRP A 138 -14.31 -12.14 9.55
C TRP A 138 -14.11 -13.61 9.85
N LYS A 139 -14.19 -13.98 11.13
CA LYS A 139 -14.27 -15.39 11.52
C LYS A 139 -15.74 -15.79 11.65
N PRO A 140 -16.33 -16.40 10.60
CA PRO A 140 -17.74 -16.79 10.64
C PRO A 140 -17.96 -17.84 11.73
N ARG A 141 -19.09 -17.75 12.41
CA ARG A 141 -19.53 -18.72 13.43
C ARG A 141 -21.00 -19.04 13.25
N LEU A 142 -21.39 -20.21 13.76
CA LEU A 142 -22.80 -20.57 13.89
C LEU A 142 -23.39 -19.89 15.13
N THR A 143 -24.62 -19.43 15.00
CA THR A 143 -25.45 -18.93 16.09
C THR A 143 -26.52 -19.97 16.46
N ASP A 144 -27.36 -19.64 17.44
CA ASP A 144 -28.52 -20.45 17.80
C ASP A 144 -29.72 -20.24 16.85
N GLU A 145 -29.59 -19.36 15.84
CA GLU A 145 -30.66 -19.07 14.88
C GLU A 145 -30.88 -20.24 13.91
N THR A 146 -32.15 -20.58 13.69
CA THR A 146 -32.51 -21.74 12.86
C THR A 146 -32.21 -21.49 11.39
N CYS A 147 -31.52 -22.44 10.75
CA CYS A 147 -31.25 -22.37 9.32
C CYS A 147 -32.54 -22.58 8.51
N SER A 148 -32.75 -21.76 7.48
CA SER A 148 -33.87 -21.92 6.54
C SER A 148 -33.59 -22.85 5.37
N ASP A 149 -32.39 -23.44 5.30
CA ASP A 149 -31.92 -24.30 4.20
C ASP A 149 -31.96 -23.62 2.81
N CYS A 150 -31.85 -22.29 2.77
CA CYS A 150 -31.99 -21.50 1.54
C CYS A 150 -30.78 -21.57 0.58
N GLY A 151 -29.63 -22.09 1.03
CA GLY A 151 -28.42 -22.21 0.20
C GLY A 151 -27.63 -20.92 -0.07
N ALA A 152 -28.09 -19.74 0.35
CA ALA A 152 -27.45 -18.46 0.01
C ALA A 152 -25.96 -18.35 0.42
N CYS A 153 -25.58 -18.95 1.56
CA CYS A 153 -24.19 -18.97 2.02
C CYS A 153 -23.29 -19.93 1.19
N LEU A 154 -23.86 -20.94 0.55
CA LEU A 154 -23.12 -21.85 -0.35
C LEU A 154 -22.82 -21.12 -1.66
N GLU A 155 -23.81 -20.42 -2.21
CA GLU A 155 -23.69 -19.66 -3.46
C GLU A 155 -22.69 -18.49 -3.33
N SER A 156 -22.67 -17.81 -2.18
CA SER A 156 -21.74 -16.70 -1.95
C SER A 156 -20.30 -17.15 -1.69
N CYS A 157 -20.08 -18.40 -1.25
CA CYS A 157 -18.76 -18.89 -0.91
C CYS A 157 -17.99 -19.40 -2.14
N LYS A 158 -17.19 -18.52 -2.74
CA LYS A 158 -16.35 -18.85 -3.91
C LYS A 158 -15.29 -19.93 -3.66
N GLU A 159 -14.89 -20.10 -2.41
CA GLU A 159 -13.90 -21.10 -2.00
C GLU A 159 -14.53 -22.46 -1.71
N GLY A 160 -15.86 -22.59 -1.73
CA GLY A 160 -16.58 -23.80 -1.37
C GLY A 160 -16.34 -24.25 0.07
N ALA A 161 -16.09 -23.30 0.98
CA ALA A 161 -15.83 -23.55 2.39
C ALA A 161 -17.12 -23.77 3.22
N VAL A 162 -18.29 -23.47 2.67
CA VAL A 162 -19.58 -23.69 3.35
C VAL A 162 -20.30 -24.88 2.70
N ARG A 163 -20.79 -25.80 3.53
CA ARG A 163 -21.63 -26.94 3.13
C ARG A 163 -22.81 -27.08 4.08
N LEU A 164 -23.83 -27.85 3.70
CA LEU A 164 -24.94 -28.21 4.58
C LEU A 164 -24.83 -29.68 4.99
N ALA A 165 -25.05 -29.98 6.26
CA ALA A 165 -25.29 -31.33 6.76
C ALA A 165 -26.51 -31.29 7.68
N GLU A 166 -27.50 -32.15 7.39
CA GLU A 166 -28.75 -32.20 8.17
C GLU A 166 -29.42 -30.81 8.30
N SER A 167 -29.41 -30.03 7.22
CA SER A 167 -29.91 -28.64 7.15
C SER A 167 -29.21 -27.64 8.08
N VAL A 168 -28.02 -27.98 8.59
CA VAL A 168 -27.15 -27.07 9.35
C VAL A 168 -25.90 -26.71 8.54
N PRO A 169 -25.54 -25.42 8.43
CA PRO A 169 -24.30 -25.03 7.76
C PRO A 169 -23.07 -25.51 8.51
N ILE A 170 -22.07 -26.02 7.80
CA ILE A 170 -20.76 -26.36 8.33
C ILE A 170 -19.71 -25.60 7.53
N ILE A 171 -18.76 -25.00 8.25
CA ILE A 171 -17.69 -24.20 7.70
C ILE A 171 -16.39 -25.00 7.79
N ASP A 172 -15.78 -25.23 6.64
CA ASP A 172 -14.44 -25.77 6.50
C ASP A 172 -13.43 -24.62 6.70
N GLU A 173 -12.81 -24.56 7.88
CA GLU A 173 -11.84 -23.50 8.21
C GLU A 173 -10.60 -23.55 7.30
N ASP A 174 -10.19 -24.73 6.81
CA ASP A 174 -8.99 -24.87 5.97
C ASP A 174 -9.19 -24.25 4.57
N ARG A 175 -10.45 -24.16 4.12
CA ARG A 175 -10.83 -23.51 2.86
C ARG A 175 -11.32 -22.09 3.04
N CYS A 176 -11.62 -21.67 4.26
CA CYS A 176 -12.21 -20.36 4.52
C CYS A 176 -11.15 -19.25 4.39
N LEU A 177 -11.38 -18.31 3.46
CA LEU A 177 -10.55 -17.11 3.36
C LEU A 177 -10.93 -16.01 4.36
N PHE A 178 -11.92 -16.22 5.23
CA PHE A 178 -12.39 -15.23 6.20
C PHE A 178 -12.91 -13.93 5.58
N CYS A 179 -13.52 -14.01 4.39
CA CYS A 179 -14.02 -12.84 3.65
C CYS A 179 -15.37 -12.31 4.14
N GLY A 180 -16.13 -13.08 4.93
CA GLY A 180 -17.41 -12.69 5.51
C GLY A 180 -18.61 -12.69 4.55
N GLN A 181 -18.46 -13.11 3.29
CA GLN A 181 -19.57 -13.10 2.32
C GLN A 181 -20.73 -14.03 2.72
N CYS A 182 -20.45 -15.16 3.36
CA CYS A 182 -21.47 -16.06 3.87
C CYS A 182 -22.31 -15.45 5.00
N ILE A 183 -21.70 -14.59 5.82
CA ILE A 183 -22.35 -13.88 6.93
C ILE A 183 -23.35 -12.87 6.35
N GLN A 184 -22.90 -12.04 5.42
CA GLN A 184 -23.76 -11.04 4.77
C GLN A 184 -24.91 -11.67 3.97
N ALA A 185 -24.68 -12.85 3.40
CA ALA A 185 -25.69 -13.55 2.61
C ALA A 185 -26.71 -14.33 3.45
N CYS A 186 -26.45 -14.60 4.74
CA CYS A 186 -27.33 -15.42 5.56
C CYS A 186 -28.57 -14.63 6.03
N PRO A 187 -29.78 -14.90 5.52
CA PRO A 187 -30.95 -14.09 5.87
C PRO A 187 -31.47 -14.35 7.28
N THR A 188 -31.15 -15.51 7.85
CA THR A 188 -31.57 -15.91 9.20
C THR A 188 -30.56 -15.51 10.28
N GLY A 189 -29.34 -15.13 9.90
CA GLY A 189 -28.26 -14.90 10.87
C GLY A 189 -27.73 -16.18 11.53
N THR A 190 -28.03 -17.37 10.97
CA THR A 190 -27.45 -18.65 11.41
C THR A 190 -25.92 -18.65 11.28
N ILE A 191 -25.37 -17.89 10.33
CA ILE A 191 -23.94 -17.59 10.22
C ILE A 191 -23.73 -16.11 10.53
N SER A 192 -22.84 -15.80 11.47
CA SER A 192 -22.48 -14.44 11.92
C SER A 192 -20.98 -14.18 11.99
#